data_AF-A0A7W2TKT1-F1
#
_entry.id   AF-A0A7W2TKT1-F1
#
_cell.length_a   1.000
_cell.length_b   1.000
_cell.length_c   1.000
_cell.angle_alpha   90.00
_cell.angle_beta   90.00
_cell.angle_gamma   90.00
#
_symmetry.space_group_name_H-M   'P 1'
#
loop_
_entity.id
_entity.type
_entity.pdbx_description
1 polymer ?
#
loop_
_entity_poly.entity_id
_entity_poly.type
_entity_poly.pdbx_seq_one_letter_code
_entity_poly.pdbx_strand_id
1 'polypeptide(L)' 'MDIIQVDGLDVLTSSFNSYDELINMELQQDQISDVFPYKGNTLSYAFVKSGISLGYYKILSAKRLTSKKTSFTLHKQ' A
#
# COMPACT_ATOMS: atom_id res chain seq x y z
N MET A 1 -8.31 9.01 8.20
CA MET A 1 -6.90 8.96 7.77
C MET A 1 -6.24 7.96 8.67
N ASP A 2 -5.73 6.88 8.09
CA ASP A 2 -5.05 5.81 8.82
C ASP A 2 -3.56 5.90 8.50
N ILE A 3 -2.74 5.75 9.55
CA ILE A 3 -1.30 5.53 9.40
C ILE A 3 -1.09 4.03 9.36
N ILE A 4 -0.50 3.56 8.27
CA ILE A 4 -0.05 2.18 8.12
C ILE A 4 1.46 2.19 7.95
N GLN A 5 2.11 1.08 8.27
CA GLN A 5 3.51 0.89 7.97
C GLN A 5 3.65 -0.02 6.75
N VAL A 6 4.40 0.45 5.75
CA VAL A 6 4.76 -0.31 4.54
C VAL A 6 6.28 -0.45 4.52
N ASP A 7 6.78 -1.67 4.68
CA ASP A 7 8.23 -1.95 4.83
C ASP A 7 8.91 -1.09 5.93
N GLY A 8 8.16 -0.76 7.00
CA GLY A 8 8.64 0.08 8.10
C GLY A 8 8.56 1.58 7.85
N LEU A 9 8.12 2.03 6.66
CA LEU A 9 7.80 3.43 6.40
C LEU A 9 6.39 3.74 6.89
N ASP A 10 6.22 4.80 7.69
CA ASP A 10 4.90 5.30 8.05
C ASP A 10 4.24 6.00 6.86
N VAL A 11 3.09 5.47 6.44
CA VAL A 11 2.33 5.90 5.26
C VAL A 11 0.97 6.42 5.69
N LEU A 12 0.73 7.69 5.38
CA LEU A 12 -0.59 8.29 5.56
C LEU A 12 -1.49 7.93 4.38
N THR A 13 -2.53 7.15 4.64
CA THR A 13 -3.48 6.74 3.62
C THR A 13 -4.73 7.61 3.63
N SER A 14 -5.24 7.93 2.43
CA SER A 14 -6.56 8.57 2.31
C SER A 14 -7.69 7.59 2.64
N SER A 15 -7.49 6.32 2.30
CA SER A 15 -8.39 5.20 2.54
C SER A 15 -7.56 3.94 2.67
N PHE A 16 -7.93 3.06 3.60
CA PHE A 16 -7.29 1.76 3.80
C PHE A 16 -8.34 0.73 4.23
N ASN A 17 -8.53 -0.29 3.41
CA ASN A 17 -9.42 -1.42 3.67
C ASN A 17 -8.63 -2.72 3.54
N SER A 18 -8.57 -3.51 4.60
CA SER A 18 -7.94 -4.83 4.61
C SER A 18 -8.99 -5.92 4.71
N TYR A 19 -8.93 -6.87 3.78
CA TYR A 19 -9.65 -8.13 3.75
C TYR A 19 -8.67 -9.27 4.00
N ASP A 20 -9.16 -10.51 4.03
CA ASP A 20 -8.35 -11.69 4.38
C ASP A 20 -7.11 -11.86 3.46
N GLU A 21 -7.30 -11.68 2.16
CA GLU A 21 -6.25 -11.82 1.14
C GLU A 21 -5.99 -10.54 0.32
N LEU A 22 -6.75 -9.47 0.55
CA LEU A 22 -6.68 -8.25 -0.26
C LEU A 22 -6.53 -7.01 0.61
N ILE A 23 -5.76 -6.04 0.13
CA ILE A 23 -5.75 -4.68 0.66
C ILE A 23 -6.14 -3.73 -0.46
N ASN A 24 -7.07 -2.82 -0.17
CA ASN A 24 -7.35 -1.66 -1.00
C ASN A 24 -6.92 -0.41 -0.26
N MET A 25 -6.03 0.37 -0.86
CA MET A 25 -5.54 1.61 -0.25
C MET A 25 -5.42 2.74 -1.26
N GLU A 26 -5.55 3.97 -0.77
CA GLU A 26 -5.38 5.17 -1.59
C GLU A 26 -4.21 6.01 -1.09
N LEU A 27 -3.34 6.36 -2.02
CA LEU A 27 -2.16 7.20 -1.80
C LEU A 27 -2.22 8.48 -2.62
N GLN A 28 -1.59 9.52 -2.09
CA GLN A 28 -1.30 10.72 -2.86
C GLN A 28 -0.20 10.43 -3.88
N GLN A 29 -0.27 11.08 -5.04
CA GLN A 29 0.60 10.81 -6.19
C GLN A 29 2.09 11.03 -5.89
N ASP A 30 2.40 11.98 -5.02
CA ASP A 30 3.75 12.33 -4.55
C ASP A 30 4.34 11.26 -3.62
N GLN A 31 3.52 10.54 -2.86
CA GLN A 31 3.98 9.50 -1.93
C GLN A 31 4.26 8.15 -2.61
N ILE A 32 3.72 7.92 -3.82
CA ILE A 32 3.75 6.58 -4.46
C ILE A 32 5.17 6.07 -4.66
N SER A 33 6.10 6.93 -5.11
CA SER A 33 7.48 6.52 -5.39
C SER A 33 8.25 6.14 -4.13
N ASP A 34 7.89 6.70 -2.98
CA ASP A 34 8.52 6.40 -1.69
C ASP A 34 7.94 5.11 -1.07
N VAL A 35 6.62 4.92 -1.19
CA VAL A 35 5.91 3.76 -0.63
C VAL A 35 6.10 2.50 -1.49
N PHE A 36 6.07 2.66 -2.81
CA PHE A 36 6.19 1.58 -3.78
C PHE A 36 7.35 1.88 -4.76
N PRO A 37 8.60 1.92 -4.26
CA PRO A 37 9.77 2.13 -5.11
C PRO A 37 9.92 0.97 -6.08
N TYR A 38 10.55 1.22 -7.22
CA TYR A 38 10.87 0.17 -8.17
C TYR A 38 11.88 -0.82 -7.55
N LYS A 39 11.40 -2.03 -7.26
CA LYS A 39 12.22 -3.13 -6.73
C LYS A 39 12.42 -4.17 -7.82
N GLY A 40 13.63 -4.21 -8.40
CA GLY A 40 13.95 -5.11 -9.53
C GLY A 40 13.76 -6.61 -9.24
N ASN A 41 13.81 -7.03 -7.97
CA ASN A 41 13.81 -8.44 -7.57
C ASN A 41 12.56 -8.90 -6.81
N THR A 42 11.73 -7.99 -6.28
CA THR A 42 10.59 -8.36 -5.43
C THR A 42 9.54 -7.27 -5.41
N LEU A 43 8.32 -7.59 -5.83
CA LEU A 43 7.17 -6.67 -5.83
C LEU A 43 6.29 -6.80 -4.58
N SER A 44 6.84 -7.35 -3.49
CA SER A 44 6.12 -7.46 -2.23
C SER A 44 6.57 -6.46 -1.19
N TYR A 45 5.62 -6.13 -0.33
CA TYR A 45 5.72 -5.09 0.68
C TYR A 45 5.11 -5.63 1.97
N ALA A 46 5.82 -5.48 3.08
CA ALA A 46 5.34 -5.85 4.41
C ALA A 46 4.38 -4.79 4.93
N PHE A 47 3.18 -5.19 5.34
CA PHE A 47 2.19 -4.29 5.90
C PHE A 47 2.04 -4.50 7.41
N VAL A 48 2.07 -3.41 8.15
CA VAL A 48 1.80 -3.39 9.60
C VAL A 48 0.77 -2.29 9.88
N LYS A 49 -0.25 -2.60 10.68
CA LYS A 49 -1.25 -1.63 11.15
C LYS A 49 -1.35 -1.70 12.66
N SER A 50 -1.13 -0.58 13.34
CA SER A 50 -1.18 -0.50 14.81
C SER A 50 -0.30 -1.54 15.52
N GLY A 51 0.89 -1.82 14.96
CA GLY A 51 1.82 -2.83 15.49
C GLY A 51 1.48 -4.27 15.12
N ILE A 52 0.37 -4.53 14.42
CA ILE A 52 -0.04 -5.87 13.97
C ILE A 52 0.45 -6.07 12.53
N SER A 53 1.24 -7.12 12.32
CA SER A 53 1.65 -7.54 10.98
C SER A 53 0.47 -8.12 10.22
N LEU A 54 0.15 -7.52 9.08
CA LEU A 54 -0.84 -8.02 8.12
C LEU A 54 -0.23 -9.04 7.16
N GLY A 55 1.11 -9.07 7.06
CA GLY A 55 1.86 -9.94 6.17
C GLY A 55 2.43 -9.22 4.95
N TYR A 56 2.82 -10.01 3.95
CA TYR A 56 3.41 -9.50 2.71
C TYR A 56 2.36 -9.43 1.62
N TYR A 57 2.31 -8.31 0.91
CA TYR A 57 1.37 -8.07 -0.16
C TYR A 57 2.09 -7.63 -1.43
N LYS A 58 1.61 -8.09 -2.58
CA LYS A 58 2.04 -7.65 -3.91
C LYS A 58 1.01 -6.71 -4.51
N ILE A 59 1.47 -5.70 -5.24
CA ILE A 59 0.56 -4.83 -6.00
C ILE A 59 -0.06 -5.66 -7.13
N LEU A 60 -1.39 -5.80 -7.10
CA LEU A 60 -2.16 -6.47 -8.14
C LEU A 60 -2.58 -5.48 -9.22
N SER A 61 -3.03 -4.29 -8.82
CA SER A 61 -3.37 -3.21 -9.75
C SER A 61 -3.22 -1.83 -9.12
N ALA A 62 -3.04 -0.82 -9.97
CA ALA A 62 -3.01 0.59 -9.60
C ALA A 62 -3.93 1.37 -10.55
N LYS A 63 -4.95 2.04 -9.99
CA LYS A 63 -5.92 2.84 -10.73
C LYS A 63 -5.83 4.30 -10.31
N ARG A 64 -5.49 5.18 -11.26
CA ARG A 64 -5.51 6.61 -11.04
C ARG A 64 -6.96 7.08 -10.86
N LEU A 65 -7.29 7.69 -9.73
CA LEU A 65 -8.64 8.21 -9.45
C LEU A 65 -8.76 9.66 -9.91
N THR A 66 -7.78 10.49 -9.56
CA THR A 66 -7.68 11.91 -9.94
C THR A 66 -6.22 12.25 -10.21
N SER A 67 -5.92 13.50 -10.60
CA SER A 67 -4.54 13.95 -10.81
C SER A 67 -3.64 13.79 -9.58
N LYS A 68 -4.22 13.75 -8.38
CA LYS A 68 -3.51 13.70 -7.10
C LYS A 68 -3.58 12.36 -6.37
N LYS A 69 -4.45 11.43 -6.78
CA LYS A 69 -4.68 10.17 -6.04
C LYS A 69 -4.68 8.95 -6.92
N THR A 70 -4.08 7.88 -6.38
CA THR A 70 -4.09 6.55 -6.99
C THR A 70 -4.58 5.53 -5.97
N SER A 71 -5.50 4.68 -6.41
CA SER A 71 -5.99 3.53 -5.66
C SER A 71 -5.16 2.30 -6.03
N PHE A 72 -4.72 1.57 -5.02
CA PHE A 72 -3.96 0.34 -5.15
C PHE A 72 -4.78 -0.81 -4.61
N THR A 73 -4.84 -1.88 -5.39
CA THR A 73 -5.29 -3.20 -4.92
C THR A 73 -4.06 -4.07 -4.77
N LEU A 74 -3.87 -4.61 -3.58
CA LEU A 74 -2.78 -5.52 -3.25
C LEU A 74 -3.32 -6.89 -2.84
N HIS A 75 -2.58 -7.93 -3.19
CA HIS A 75 -2.91 -9.33 -2.90
C HIS A 75 -1.87 -9.94 -1.98
N LYS A 76 -2.32 -10.71 -0.99
CA LYS A 76 -1.48 -11.38 -0.01
C LYS A 76 -0.59 -12.43 -0.70
N GLN A 77 0.64 -12.55 -0.23
CA GLN A 77 1.62 -13.51 -0.76
C GLN A 77 1.53 -14.88 -0.11
#